data_AF-A0A1S4CU55-F1
#
_entry.id   AF-A0A1S4CU55-F1
#
_cell.length_a   1.000
_cell.length_b   1.000
_cell.length_c   1.000
_cell.angle_alpha   90.00
_cell.angle_beta   90.00
_cell.angle_gamma   90.00
#
_symmetry.space_group_name_H-M   'P 1'
#
loop_
_entity.id
_entity.type
_entity.pdbx_description
1 polymer ?
#
loop_
_entity_poly.entity_id
_entity_poly.type
_entity_poly.pdbx_seq_one_letter_code
_entity_poly.pdbx_strand_id
1 'polypeptide(L)'
;MEFRKAPEGSVRKVEAQKQLNEAISHRLHLDNSIALVGKLLFGIEKGPEVLSSVRPAGHPLVDDWNCLKSFVRTFETHCGSLSQYGMKHMRSIANICNVGIKMEQMVEASAQACPSFPSNTWSSLHRGFSA
;
A
#
# COMPACT_ATOMS: atom_id res chain seq x y z
N MET A 1 -18.23 -3.66 12.71
CA MET A 1 -19.52 -4.00 13.36
C MET A 1 -19.40 -4.09 14.88
N GLU A 2 -18.27 -4.52 15.45
CA GLU A 2 -18.06 -4.60 16.91
C GLU A 2 -18.23 -3.28 17.68
N PHE A 3 -17.72 -2.16 17.17
CA PHE A 3 -17.89 -0.85 17.83
C PHE A 3 -19.37 -0.48 18.05
N ARG A 4 -20.23 -0.66 17.04
CA ARG A 4 -21.66 -0.35 17.13
C ARG A 4 -22.42 -1.29 18.07
N LYS A 5 -21.92 -2.52 18.24
CA LYS A 5 -22.53 -3.54 19.11
C LYS A 5 -22.10 -3.38 20.58
N ALA A 6 -21.02 -2.68 20.86
CA ALA A 6 -20.52 -2.50 22.21
C ALA A 6 -21.36 -1.48 23.00
N PRO A 7 -21.64 -1.73 24.30
CA PRO A 7 -22.36 -0.80 25.16
C PRO A 7 -21.68 0.56 25.26
N GLU A 8 -22.45 1.65 25.30
CA GLU A 8 -21.90 3.00 25.49
C GLU A 8 -21.11 3.12 26.80
N GLY A 9 -20.01 3.87 26.74
CA GLY A 9 -19.11 4.07 27.89
C GLY A 9 -18.27 2.85 28.31
N SER A 10 -18.46 1.68 27.69
CA SER A 10 -17.70 0.47 28.03
C SER A 10 -16.25 0.52 27.52
N VAL A 11 -15.33 -0.11 28.26
CA VAL A 11 -13.94 -0.32 27.83
C VAL A 11 -13.88 -1.00 26.46
N ARG A 12 -14.75 -2.01 26.26
CA ARG A 12 -14.88 -2.73 24.97
C ARG A 12 -15.19 -1.79 23.81
N LYS A 13 -16.04 -0.77 24.03
CA LYS A 13 -16.39 0.20 22.98
C LYS A 13 -15.22 1.13 22.65
N VAL A 14 -14.50 1.58 23.67
CA VAL A 14 -13.28 2.40 23.50
C VAL A 14 -12.22 1.62 22.72
N GLU A 15 -11.98 0.36 23.07
CA GLU A 15 -11.03 -0.50 22.36
C GLU A 15 -11.47 -0.78 20.91
N ALA A 16 -12.74 -1.11 20.69
CA ALA A 16 -13.27 -1.32 19.35
C ALA A 16 -13.19 -0.06 18.48
N GLN A 17 -13.38 1.13 19.06
CA GLN A 17 -13.19 2.40 18.37
C GLN A 17 -11.72 2.63 18.00
N LYS A 18 -10.79 2.34 18.91
CA LYS A 18 -9.34 2.43 18.64
C LYS A 18 -8.93 1.52 17.49
N GLN A 19 -9.33 0.25 17.51
CA GLN A 19 -9.03 -0.71 16.44
C GLN A 19 -9.62 -0.26 15.09
N LEU A 20 -10.83 0.28 15.09
CA LEU A 20 -11.46 0.83 13.90
C LEU A 20 -10.66 2.01 13.33
N ASN A 21 -10.23 2.94 14.20
CA ASN A 21 -9.44 4.09 13.80
C ASN A 21 -8.07 3.69 13.24
N GLU A 22 -7.40 2.72 13.87
CA GLU A 22 -6.12 2.17 13.39
C GLU A 22 -6.29 1.54 12.00
N ALA A 23 -7.35 0.76 11.79
CA ALA A 23 -7.63 0.16 10.49
C ALA A 23 -7.93 1.22 9.41
N ILE A 24 -8.73 2.25 9.73
CA ILE A 24 -9.01 3.34 8.78
C ILE A 24 -7.74 4.12 8.45
N SER A 25 -6.94 4.47 9.47
CA SER A 25 -5.68 5.19 9.30
C SER A 25 -4.70 4.42 8.42
N HIS A 26 -4.57 3.10 8.65
CA HIS A 26 -3.73 2.24 7.82
C HIS A 26 -4.18 2.21 6.36
N ARG A 27 -5.49 2.07 6.11
CA ARG A 27 -6.05 2.06 4.75
C ARG A 27 -5.78 3.38 4.01
N LEU A 28 -6.04 4.50 4.69
CA LEU A 28 -5.81 5.83 4.15
C LEU A 28 -4.33 6.06 3.84
N HIS A 29 -3.44 5.63 4.75
CA HIS A 29 -1.99 5.65 4.54
C HIS A 29 -1.61 4.91 3.26
N LEU A 30 -2.01 3.66 3.11
CA LEU A 30 -1.66 2.86 1.92
C LEU A 30 -2.20 3.45 0.61
N ASP A 31 -3.47 3.90 0.60
CA ASP A 31 -4.07 4.52 -0.57
C ASP A 31 -3.32 5.80 -0.98
N ASN A 32 -2.97 6.65 0.00
CA ASN A 32 -2.25 7.90 -0.24
C ASN A 32 -0.79 7.67 -0.66
N SER A 33 -0.09 6.76 0.01
CA SER A 33 1.32 6.45 -0.29
C SER A 33 1.49 5.89 -1.69
N ILE A 34 0.66 4.92 -2.11
CA ILE A 34 0.71 4.38 -3.48
C ILE A 34 0.41 5.47 -4.52
N ALA A 35 -0.61 6.30 -4.27
CA ALA A 35 -0.94 7.41 -5.16
C ALA A 35 0.23 8.41 -5.27
N LEU A 36 0.90 8.72 -4.16
CA LEU A 36 2.06 9.61 -4.15
C LEU A 36 3.27 9.00 -4.85
N VAL A 37 3.57 7.72 -4.65
CA VAL A 37 4.61 7.00 -5.39
C VAL A 37 4.38 7.12 -6.90
N GLY A 38 3.16 6.88 -7.38
CA GLY A 38 2.84 7.04 -8.80
C GLY A 38 3.05 8.47 -9.30
N LYS A 39 2.68 9.48 -8.51
CA LYS A 39 2.90 10.89 -8.86
C LYS A 39 4.38 11.26 -8.89
N LEU A 40 5.19 10.73 -7.98
CA LEU A 40 6.63 10.96 -7.94
C LEU A 40 7.33 10.32 -9.15
N LEU A 41 6.89 9.13 -9.56
CA LEU A 41 7.49 8.41 -10.69
C LEU A 41 7.07 8.95 -12.06
N PHE A 42 5.82 9.40 -12.21
CA PHE A 42 5.24 9.69 -13.52
C PHE A 42 4.62 11.09 -13.64
N GLY A 43 4.54 11.86 -12.57
CA GLY A 43 3.86 13.16 -12.52
C GLY A 43 2.39 13.07 -12.12
N ILE A 44 1.77 14.23 -11.88
CA ILE A 44 0.43 14.35 -11.31
C ILE A 44 -0.66 13.78 -12.22
N GLU A 45 -0.53 13.97 -13.53
CA GLU A 45 -1.52 13.53 -14.53
C GLU A 45 -1.34 12.06 -14.89
N LYS A 46 -0.11 11.68 -15.26
CA LYS A 46 0.19 10.32 -15.76
C LYS A 46 0.28 9.27 -14.65
N GLY A 47 0.60 9.66 -13.41
CA GLY A 47 0.67 8.74 -12.26
C GLY A 47 -0.61 7.93 -12.08
N PRO A 48 -1.78 8.58 -11.87
CA PRO A 48 -3.06 7.88 -11.77
C PRO A 48 -3.40 7.00 -12.98
N GLU A 49 -3.08 7.45 -14.20
CA GLU A 49 -3.32 6.69 -15.42
C GLU A 49 -2.54 5.37 -15.44
N VAL A 50 -1.23 5.43 -15.15
CA VAL A 50 -0.37 4.24 -15.09
C VAL A 50 -0.81 3.29 -13.97
N LEU A 51 -1.06 3.82 -12.76
CA LEU A 51 -1.43 2.97 -11.61
C LEU A 51 -2.78 2.26 -11.81
N SER A 52 -3.74 2.90 -12.48
CA SER A 52 -5.09 2.36 -12.67
C SER A 52 -5.25 1.51 -13.93
N SER A 53 -4.26 1.52 -14.82
CA SER A 53 -4.29 0.80 -16.10
C SER A 53 -4.62 -0.69 -15.93
N VAL A 54 -5.47 -1.19 -16.83
CA VAL A 54 -5.90 -2.59 -16.88
C VAL A 54 -5.45 -3.17 -18.21
N ARG A 55 -4.66 -4.25 -18.15
CA ARG A 55 -4.20 -4.93 -19.36
C ARG A 55 -5.36 -5.64 -20.06
N PRO A 56 -5.29 -5.82 -21.40
CA PRO A 56 -6.30 -6.57 -22.13
C PRO A 56 -6.48 -7.98 -21.57
N ALA A 57 -7.70 -8.52 -21.67
CA ALA A 57 -7.99 -9.87 -21.23
C ALA A 57 -7.03 -10.90 -21.86
N GLY A 58 -6.61 -11.90 -21.09
CA GLY A 58 -5.65 -12.91 -21.51
C GLY A 58 -4.17 -12.53 -21.31
N HIS A 59 -3.85 -11.27 -20.98
CA HIS A 59 -2.50 -10.88 -20.62
C HIS A 59 -2.22 -11.12 -19.12
N PRO A 60 -0.98 -11.48 -18.74
CA PRO A 60 -0.60 -11.61 -17.33
C PRO A 60 -0.64 -10.25 -16.62
N LEU A 61 -0.81 -10.25 -15.29
CA LEU A 61 -0.83 -9.01 -14.50
C LEU A 61 0.49 -8.23 -14.64
N VAL A 62 1.61 -8.95 -14.57
CA VAL A 62 2.97 -8.41 -14.67
C VAL A 62 3.80 -9.30 -15.60
N ASP A 63 4.73 -8.69 -16.33
CA ASP A 63 5.66 -9.43 -17.19
C ASP A 63 6.86 -9.98 -16.39
N ASP A 64 7.32 -9.24 -15.37
CA ASP A 64 8.39 -9.65 -14.45
C ASP A 64 7.86 -9.80 -13.00
N TRP A 65 7.68 -11.05 -12.56
CA TRP A 65 7.25 -11.38 -11.21
C TRP A 65 8.31 -11.10 -10.13
N ASN A 66 9.59 -11.12 -10.49
CA ASN A 66 10.66 -10.76 -9.56
C ASN A 66 10.69 -9.24 -9.32
N CYS A 67 10.43 -8.45 -10.36
CA CYS A 67 10.20 -7.00 -10.20
C CYS A 67 9.04 -6.75 -9.24
N LEU A 68 7.88 -7.39 -9.46
CA LEU A 68 6.71 -7.19 -8.61
C LEU A 68 7.01 -7.48 -7.14
N LYS A 69 7.62 -8.64 -6.86
CA LYS A 69 7.99 -9.02 -5.47
C LYS A 69 8.95 -8.02 -4.85
N SER A 70 9.95 -7.60 -5.61
CA SER A 70 10.98 -6.68 -5.11
C SER A 70 10.40 -5.28 -4.86
N PHE A 71 9.50 -4.80 -5.72
CA PHE A 71 8.84 -3.50 -5.51
C PHE A 71 7.86 -3.52 -4.33
N VAL A 72 7.14 -4.63 -4.13
CA VAL A 72 6.33 -4.82 -2.92
C VAL A 72 7.19 -4.74 -1.67
N ARG A 73 8.32 -5.47 -1.63
CA ARG A 73 9.25 -5.42 -0.47
C ARG A 73 9.83 -4.03 -0.25
N THR A 74 10.23 -3.34 -1.31
CA THR A 74 10.74 -1.97 -1.23
C THR A 74 9.68 -1.02 -0.68
N PHE A 75 8.45 -1.07 -1.21
CA PHE A 75 7.36 -0.27 -0.69
C PHE A 75 7.12 -0.57 0.80
N GLU A 76 7.00 -1.84 1.18
CA GLU A 76 6.75 -2.23 2.56
C GLU A 76 7.89 -1.85 3.52
N THR A 77 9.13 -1.81 3.05
CA THR A 77 10.30 -1.38 3.84
C THR A 77 10.19 0.09 4.26
N HIS A 78 9.67 0.95 3.39
CA HIS A 78 9.53 2.39 3.67
C HIS A 78 8.15 2.75 4.23
N CYS A 79 7.09 2.15 3.71
CA CYS A 79 5.71 2.50 3.96
C CYS A 79 4.98 1.55 4.92
N GLY A 80 5.62 0.48 5.37
CA GLY A 80 5.02 -0.55 6.22
C GLY A 80 4.20 -1.58 5.45
N SER A 81 3.77 -2.63 6.16
CA SER A 81 3.08 -3.79 5.57
C SER A 81 1.85 -3.37 4.76
N LEU A 82 1.59 -4.06 3.65
CA LEU A 82 0.36 -3.91 2.88
C LEU A 82 -0.86 -4.46 3.64
N SER A 83 -0.66 -5.43 4.53
CA SER A 83 -1.74 -6.25 5.11
C SER A 83 -2.66 -6.85 4.03
N GLN A 84 -3.77 -7.45 4.44
CA GLN A 84 -4.78 -7.96 3.51
C GLN A 84 -5.42 -6.83 2.67
N TYR A 85 -5.53 -5.61 3.22
CA TYR A 85 -6.17 -4.50 2.51
C TYR A 85 -5.31 -4.02 1.32
N GLY A 86 -4.01 -3.84 1.54
CA GLY A 86 -3.08 -3.28 0.56
C GLY A 86 -2.87 -4.17 -0.66
N MET A 87 -3.25 -5.45 -0.59
CA MET A 87 -3.23 -6.34 -1.75
C MET A 87 -4.09 -5.83 -2.92
N LYS A 88 -5.05 -4.93 -2.68
CA LYS A 88 -5.78 -4.19 -3.74
C LYS A 88 -4.84 -3.40 -4.67
N HIS A 89 -3.66 -3.01 -4.20
CA HIS A 89 -2.69 -2.18 -4.91
C HIS A 89 -1.65 -2.99 -5.68
N MET A 90 -1.75 -4.32 -5.68
CA MET A 90 -0.82 -5.19 -6.43
C MET A 90 -0.80 -4.89 -7.92
N ARG A 91 -1.94 -4.55 -8.52
CA ARG A 91 -2.00 -4.10 -9.92
C ARG A 91 -1.26 -2.79 -10.14
N SER A 92 -1.40 -1.83 -9.21
CA SER A 92 -0.69 -0.56 -9.28
C SER A 92 0.82 -0.79 -9.31
N ILE A 93 1.33 -1.64 -8.40
CA ILE A 93 2.76 -1.98 -8.34
C ILE A 93 3.21 -2.78 -9.59
N ALA A 94 2.39 -3.70 -10.08
CA ALA A 94 2.65 -4.42 -11.32
C ALA A 94 2.75 -3.48 -12.53
N ASN A 95 1.89 -2.46 -12.62
CA ASN A 95 1.95 -1.48 -13.69
C ASN A 95 3.26 -0.67 -13.65
N ILE A 96 3.76 -0.33 -12.45
CA ILE A 96 5.08 0.32 -12.29
C ILE A 96 6.20 -0.58 -12.84
N CYS A 97 6.15 -1.88 -12.57
CA CYS A 97 7.09 -2.85 -13.16
C CYS A 97 6.97 -2.94 -14.68
N ASN A 98 5.76 -3.02 -15.22
CA ASN A 98 5.52 -3.21 -16.66
C ASN A 98 6.01 -2.02 -17.50
N VAL A 99 6.12 -0.81 -16.94
CA VAL A 99 6.68 0.36 -17.64
C VAL A 99 8.19 0.52 -17.47
N GLY A 100 8.87 -0.46 -16.87
CA GLY A 100 10.34 -0.52 -16.80
C GLY A 100 10.98 0.45 -15.81
N ILE A 101 10.26 0.84 -14.74
CA ILE A 101 10.86 1.59 -13.64
C ILE A 101 12.00 0.78 -13.02
N LYS A 102 13.10 1.48 -12.68
CA LYS A 102 14.24 0.85 -12.01
C LYS A 102 14.03 0.79 -10.51
N MET A 103 14.72 -0.15 -9.86
CA MET A 103 14.64 -0.35 -8.42
C MET A 103 14.97 0.93 -7.64
N GLU A 104 16.01 1.66 -8.06
CA GLU A 104 16.49 2.85 -7.38
C GLU A 104 15.41 3.95 -7.35
N GLN A 105 14.66 4.08 -8.45
CA GLN A 105 13.55 5.03 -8.54
C GLN A 105 12.39 4.62 -7.62
N MET A 106 12.10 3.32 -7.52
CA MET A 106 11.07 2.81 -6.59
C MET A 106 11.47 3.03 -5.13
N VAL A 107 12.75 2.82 -4.78
CA VAL A 107 13.30 3.10 -3.44
C VAL A 107 13.12 4.58 -3.12
N GLU A 108 13.59 5.46 -4.00
CA GLU A 108 13.51 6.91 -3.80
C GLU A 108 12.07 7.40 -3.67
N ALA A 109 11.18 6.99 -4.59
CA ALA A 109 9.77 7.38 -4.54
C ALA A 109 9.07 6.86 -3.28
N SER A 110 9.38 5.64 -2.83
CA SER A 110 8.79 5.07 -1.61
C SER A 110 9.29 5.79 -0.35
N ALA A 111 10.58 6.12 -0.29
CA ALA A 111 11.15 6.87 0.82
C ALA A 111 10.60 8.31 0.91
N GLN A 112 10.43 8.98 -0.24
CA GLN A 112 9.82 10.31 -0.30
C GLN A 112 8.32 10.27 0.04
N ALA A 113 7.60 9.24 -0.42
CA ALA A 113 6.18 9.08 -0.12
C ALA A 113 5.90 8.74 1.35
N CYS A 114 6.86 8.10 2.01
CA CYS A 114 6.75 7.62 3.39
C CYS A 114 7.99 8.07 4.19
N PRO A 115 8.06 9.36 4.58
CA PRO A 115 9.24 9.91 5.26
C PRO A 115 9.44 9.36 6.67
N SER A 116 8.40 8.77 7.26
CA SER A 116 8.47 8.07 8.53
C SER A 116 7.72 6.73 8.45
N PHE A 117 8.27 5.72 9.11
CA PHE A 117 7.63 4.41 9.18
C PHE A 117 6.38 4.49 10.07
N PRO A 118 5.21 4.02 9.61
CA PRO A 118 3.97 4.08 10.39
C PRO A 118 4.05 3.18 11.62
N SER A 119 3.67 3.73 12.79
CA SER A 119 3.69 3.03 14.07
C SER A 119 2.45 2.17 14.35
N ASN A 120 1.49 2.10 13.42
CA ASN A 120 0.26 1.33 13.63
C ASN A 120 0.51 -0.19 13.54
N THR A 121 -0.34 -0.97 14.22
CA THR A 121 -0.23 -2.43 14.30
C THR A 121 -0.39 -3.12 12.94
N TRP A 122 -1.21 -2.57 12.05
CA TRP A 122 -1.49 -3.08 10.71
C TRP A 122 -0.32 -2.91 9.73
N SER A 123 0.55 -1.93 9.96
CA SER A 123 1.71 -1.63 9.15
C SER A 123 2.98 -2.37 9.61
N SER A 124 2.89 -3.17 10.67
CA SER A 124 4.03 -3.89 11.23
C SER A 124 4.55 -4.98 10.30
N LEU A 125 5.88 -5.07 10.17
CA LEU A 125 6.58 -6.12 9.42
C LEU A 125 7.00 -7.32 10.29
N HIS A 126 6.53 -7.43 11.53
CA HIS A 126 6.94 -8.53 12.43
C HIS A 126 6.59 -9.94 11.89
N ARG A 127 5.61 -10.03 11.00
CA ARG A 127 5.20 -11.29 10.33
C ARG A 127 5.86 -11.48 8.97
N GLY A 128 6.84 -10.64 8.63
CA GLY A 128 7.50 -10.62 7.33
C GLY A 128 6.81 -9.73 6.31
N PHE A 129 7.31 -9.81 5.08
CA PHE A 129 6.82 -9.09 3.91
C PHE A 129 5.69 -9.86 3.22
N SER A 130 4.87 -9.15 2.45
CA SER A 130 3.78 -9.72 1.65
C SER A 130 4.27 -10.47 0.40
N ALA A 131 5.54 -10.29 0.02
CA ALA A 131 6.18 -10.89 -1.15
C ALA A 131 7.47 -11.64 -0.81
#